data_AF-A0A1I6HKX6-F1
#
_entry.id   AF-A0A1I6HKX6-F1
#
_cell.length_a   1.000
_cell.length_b   1.000
_cell.length_c   1.000
_cell.angle_alpha   90.00
_cell.angle_beta   90.00
_cell.angle_gamma   90.00
#
_symmetry.space_group_name_H-M   'P 1'
#
loop_
_entity.id
_entity.type
_entity.pdbx_description
1 polymer ?
#
loop_
_entity_poly.entity_id
_entity_poly.type
_entity_poly.pdbx_seq_one_letter_code
_entity_poly.pdbx_strand_id
1 'polypeptide(L)'
;MTRFAVLGQQNTRLWLGVLFLIGLFGLTSLSGCATPKQSQAWLQTTDAPVQFELVDVPFFPNQDYYCGPAALASMMSYQGEAVTPEQLINRLVIPAKEGTLQIELSAVARQAGWLPYQIEGDLAALEQAVVAGYPVLVLQNLGLDWAPRWHYAVVVGFDRANRHWILRSEQDPRRLTAAGVFERTWARGGYWGMVLADPSAPPPFAQARPWFQRAFDLESVGQLDAAHAAYASGYQRWPAFLPFGLALLNNYYEQQAWSAGDALLAQLWQQHQSSAQLWNNWAVWLSAQGCPSLAQQALQCGWQRQPDAPFLINTALNLGLPELDQLPPLSFTDCGFLKCGR
;
A
#
# COMPACT_ATOMS: atom_id res chain seq x y z
N MET A 1 -41.87 80.41 -41.04
CA MET A 1 -40.82 79.57 -41.68
C MET A 1 -39.85 79.10 -40.60
N THR A 2 -39.22 77.93 -40.79
CA THR A 2 -38.19 77.23 -39.95
C THR A 2 -38.65 76.76 -38.56
N ARG A 3 -39.05 75.49 -38.34
CA ARG A 3 -38.39 74.15 -38.41
C ARG A 3 -37.72 73.70 -37.09
N PHE A 4 -38.46 72.82 -36.39
CA PHE A 4 -38.08 71.63 -35.61
C PHE A 4 -36.73 71.56 -34.86
N ALA A 5 -36.83 71.49 -33.54
CA ALA A 5 -35.79 71.00 -32.64
C ALA A 5 -35.67 69.46 -32.73
N VAL A 6 -34.46 68.97 -33.01
CA VAL A 6 -34.10 67.55 -32.98
C VAL A 6 -33.81 67.17 -31.53
N LEU A 7 -34.65 66.30 -30.96
CA LEU A 7 -34.35 65.60 -29.71
C LEU A 7 -33.21 64.61 -29.96
N GLY A 8 -32.10 64.77 -29.25
CA GLY A 8 -30.97 63.86 -29.30
C GLY A 8 -31.36 62.46 -28.82
N GLN A 9 -31.26 61.48 -29.72
CA GLN A 9 -31.22 60.06 -29.37
C GLN A 9 -29.98 59.81 -28.51
N GLN A 10 -30.15 59.80 -27.19
CA GLN A 10 -29.14 59.24 -26.30
C GLN A 10 -29.09 57.72 -26.49
N ASN A 11 -27.88 57.20 -26.69
CA ASN A 11 -27.55 55.81 -26.98
C ASN A 11 -27.98 54.84 -25.85
N THR A 12 -29.27 54.48 -25.82
CA THR A 12 -29.82 53.39 -24.98
C THR A 12 -29.23 52.01 -25.33
N ARG A 13 -28.62 51.87 -26.52
CA ARG A 13 -27.97 50.62 -26.97
C ARG A 13 -26.65 50.28 -26.26
N LEU A 14 -25.91 51.27 -25.76
CA LEU A 14 -24.62 51.01 -25.08
C LEU A 14 -24.82 50.56 -23.62
N TRP A 15 -25.87 51.04 -22.96
CA TRP A 15 -26.16 50.70 -21.55
C TRP A 15 -26.76 49.29 -21.39
N LEU A 16 -27.53 48.82 -22.37
CA LEU A 16 -28.06 47.45 -22.38
C LEU A 16 -26.94 46.41 -22.57
N GLY A 17 -25.90 46.70 -23.34
CA GLY A 17 -24.76 45.79 -23.55
C GLY A 17 -23.87 45.60 -22.32
N VAL A 18 -23.65 46.67 -21.54
CA VAL A 18 -22.87 46.61 -20.30
C VAL A 18 -23.61 45.86 -19.19
N LEU A 19 -24.93 46.04 -19.07
CA LEU A 19 -25.76 45.28 -18.13
C LEU A 19 -25.87 43.79 -18.52
N PHE A 20 -25.87 43.47 -19.82
CA PHE A 20 -25.87 42.07 -20.28
C PHE A 20 -24.54 41.37 -20.00
N LEU A 21 -23.39 42.06 -20.13
CA LEU A 21 -22.08 41.50 -19.81
C LEU A 21 -21.86 41.30 -18.30
N ILE A 22 -22.37 42.21 -17.46
CA ILE A 22 -22.34 42.05 -15.99
C ILE A 22 -23.31 40.94 -15.54
N GLY A 23 -24.47 40.81 -16.18
CA GLY A 23 -25.42 39.72 -15.92
C GLY A 23 -24.88 38.34 -16.31
N LEU A 24 -24.18 38.23 -17.45
CA LEU A 24 -23.61 36.97 -17.93
C LEU A 24 -22.39 36.53 -17.09
N PHE A 25 -21.64 37.46 -16.50
CA PHE A 25 -20.55 37.17 -15.57
C PHE A 25 -21.07 36.81 -14.15
N GLY A 26 -22.19 37.39 -13.72
CA GLY A 26 -22.84 37.05 -12.45
C GLY A 26 -23.49 35.65 -12.44
N LEU A 27 -24.04 35.20 -13.57
CA LEU A 27 -24.74 33.91 -13.69
C LEU A 27 -23.82 32.68 -13.88
N THR A 28 -22.53 32.88 -14.19
CA THR A 28 -21.54 31.79 -14.30
C THR A 28 -20.74 31.55 -13.02
N SER A 29 -21.00 32.34 -11.96
CA SER A 29 -20.26 32.31 -10.70
C SER A 29 -20.95 31.52 -9.57
N LEU A 30 -22.04 30.80 -9.87
CA LEU A 30 -22.68 29.84 -8.94
C LEU A 30 -22.04 28.44 -9.07
N SER A 31 -20.71 28.35 -9.11
CA SER A 31 -20.00 27.12 -8.76
C SER A 31 -20.06 26.96 -7.24
N GLY A 32 -21.24 26.58 -6.74
CA GLY A 32 -21.45 26.26 -5.33
C GLY A 32 -20.39 25.27 -4.86
N CYS A 33 -19.86 25.50 -3.66
CA CYS A 33 -18.93 24.60 -2.97
C CYS A 33 -19.58 23.22 -2.78
N ALA A 34 -19.56 22.40 -3.82
CA ALA A 34 -20.03 21.03 -3.74
C ALA A 34 -19.11 20.28 -2.78
N THR A 35 -19.71 19.57 -1.82
CA THR A 35 -19.01 18.52 -1.07
C THR A 35 -18.43 17.55 -2.09
N PRO A 36 -17.14 17.19 -1.98
CA PRO A 36 -16.55 16.33 -2.99
C PRO A 36 -17.09 14.89 -2.86
N LYS A 37 -16.93 14.11 -3.94
CA LYS A 37 -17.72 12.90 -4.17
C LYS A 37 -17.50 11.83 -3.10
N GLN A 38 -16.26 11.63 -2.65
CA GLN A 38 -15.99 10.62 -1.63
C GLN A 38 -16.60 11.04 -0.30
N SER A 39 -16.49 12.31 0.09
CA SER A 39 -17.10 12.84 1.32
C SER A 39 -18.62 12.69 1.29
N GLN A 40 -19.25 12.96 0.14
CA GLN A 40 -20.69 12.76 0.00
C GLN A 40 -21.08 11.29 0.19
N ALA A 41 -20.38 10.36 -0.47
CA ALA A 41 -20.64 8.93 -0.35
C ALA A 41 -20.39 8.41 1.08
N TRP A 42 -19.28 8.85 1.69
CA TRP A 42 -18.90 8.52 3.06
C TRP A 42 -19.98 8.97 4.07
N LEU A 43 -20.48 10.20 3.95
CA LEU A 43 -21.54 10.73 4.80
C LEU A 43 -22.89 9.99 4.65
N GLN A 44 -23.13 9.36 3.49
CA GLN A 44 -24.36 8.62 3.21
C GLN A 44 -24.31 7.15 3.63
N THR A 45 -23.16 6.67 4.13
CA THR A 45 -23.01 5.28 4.58
C THR A 45 -23.78 5.07 5.88
N THR A 46 -24.74 4.14 5.89
CA THR A 46 -25.68 3.92 7.02
C THR A 46 -25.22 2.83 7.99
N ASP A 47 -24.41 1.88 7.52
CA ASP A 47 -24.02 0.68 8.30
C ASP A 47 -22.57 0.75 8.79
N ALA A 48 -22.14 1.92 9.27
CA ALA A 48 -20.80 2.10 9.81
C ALA A 48 -20.81 2.97 11.08
N PRO A 49 -19.73 2.97 11.87
CA PRO A 49 -19.65 3.77 13.08
C PRO A 49 -19.95 5.25 12.80
N VAL A 50 -20.67 5.89 13.71
CA VAL A 50 -20.95 7.34 13.59
C VAL A 50 -19.73 8.17 13.96
N GLN A 51 -18.91 7.69 14.89
CA GLN A 51 -17.68 8.32 15.34
C GLN A 51 -16.71 7.25 15.83
N PHE A 52 -15.42 7.51 15.68
CA PHE A 52 -14.36 6.66 16.19
C PHE A 52 -13.08 7.48 16.33
N GLU A 53 -12.29 7.27 17.38
CA GLU A 53 -11.02 7.96 17.58
C GLU A 53 -10.03 7.06 18.34
N LEU A 54 -8.81 6.96 17.80
CA LEU A 54 -7.64 6.39 18.46
C LEU A 54 -7.03 7.46 19.38
N VAL A 55 -7.53 7.54 20.60
CA VAL A 55 -7.18 8.60 21.56
C VAL A 55 -5.72 8.54 22.02
N ASP A 56 -5.14 7.34 22.06
CA ASP A 56 -3.80 7.09 22.61
C ASP A 56 -2.65 7.31 21.61
N VAL A 57 -2.95 7.71 20.37
CA VAL A 57 -1.91 8.00 19.37
C VAL A 57 -1.10 9.23 19.81
N PRO A 58 0.21 9.06 20.10
CA PRO A 58 1.05 10.15 20.62
C PRO A 58 1.13 11.33 19.65
N PHE A 59 1.27 12.55 20.16
CA PHE A 59 1.46 13.75 19.36
C PHE A 59 2.79 14.41 19.68
N PHE A 60 3.53 14.75 18.64
CA PHE A 60 4.76 15.51 18.73
C PHE A 60 4.53 16.88 18.07
N PRO A 61 4.43 17.98 18.86
CA PRO A 61 4.22 19.31 18.32
C PRO A 61 5.42 19.75 17.50
N ASN A 62 5.18 20.22 16.28
CA ASN A 62 6.24 20.57 15.36
C ASN A 62 6.18 22.01 14.88
N GLN A 63 7.36 22.56 14.59
CA GLN A 63 7.55 23.74 13.76
C GLN A 63 7.60 23.33 12.28
N ASP A 64 7.38 24.28 11.37
CA ASP A 64 7.29 24.01 9.93
C ASP A 64 8.54 23.24 9.41
N TYR A 65 8.36 22.41 8.37
CA TYR A 65 9.35 21.51 7.71
C TYR A 65 9.62 20.12 8.33
N TYR A 66 9.20 19.84 9.57
CA TYR A 66 9.43 18.53 10.21
C TYR A 66 8.20 17.62 10.31
N CYS A 67 7.11 17.96 9.59
CA CYS A 67 5.84 17.24 9.68
C CYS A 67 5.95 15.73 9.37
N GLY A 68 6.83 15.32 8.44
CA GLY A 68 7.09 13.91 8.14
C GLY A 68 7.68 13.12 9.33
N PRO A 69 8.85 13.51 9.86
CA PRO A 69 9.47 12.87 11.02
C PRO A 69 8.54 12.74 12.23
N ALA A 70 7.77 13.78 12.58
CA ALA A 70 6.88 13.66 13.73
C ALA A 70 5.67 12.78 13.47
N ALA A 71 5.10 12.82 12.27
CA ALA A 71 3.98 11.97 11.94
C ALA A 71 4.41 10.48 11.94
N LEU A 72 5.62 10.18 11.45
CA LEU A 72 6.16 8.83 11.53
C LEU A 72 6.49 8.43 12.98
N ALA A 73 7.12 9.31 13.77
CA ALA A 73 7.41 9.04 15.18
C ALA A 73 6.13 8.78 15.99
N SER A 74 5.05 9.53 15.71
CA SER A 74 3.72 9.34 16.29
C SER A 74 3.20 7.92 16.03
N MET A 75 3.26 7.46 14.77
CA MET A 75 2.84 6.09 14.42
C MET A 75 3.72 5.02 15.05
N MET A 76 5.04 5.16 14.99
CA MET A 76 5.99 4.19 15.57
C MET A 76 5.83 4.11 17.09
N SER A 77 5.65 5.25 17.76
CA SER A 77 5.36 5.31 19.20
C SER A 77 4.04 4.66 19.57
N TYR A 78 3.01 4.85 18.77
CA TYR A 78 1.72 4.16 18.96
C TYR A 78 1.87 2.63 18.85
N GLN A 79 2.80 2.15 18.02
CA GLN A 79 3.14 0.74 17.91
C GLN A 79 4.13 0.25 19.00
N GLY A 80 4.43 1.09 20.00
CA GLY A 80 5.27 0.73 21.14
C GLY A 80 6.78 0.99 20.96
N GLU A 81 7.21 1.57 19.84
CA GLU A 81 8.61 1.97 19.68
C GLU A 81 8.91 3.32 20.34
N ALA A 82 9.91 3.35 21.22
CA ALA A 82 10.38 4.59 21.83
C ALA A 82 11.23 5.40 20.84
N VAL A 83 10.59 6.11 19.90
CA VAL A 83 11.24 6.97 18.91
C VAL A 83 10.74 8.41 19.00
N THR A 84 11.65 9.38 18.85
CA THR A 84 11.30 10.80 18.81
C THR A 84 11.50 11.38 17.41
N PRO A 85 10.81 12.49 17.04
CA PRO A 85 11.02 13.14 15.75
C PRO A 85 12.50 13.50 15.53
N GLU A 86 13.21 13.97 16.55
CA GLU A 86 14.62 14.40 16.47
C GLU A 86 15.55 13.27 16.03
N GLN A 87 15.27 12.04 16.46
CA GLN A 87 16.03 10.86 16.06
C GLN A 87 15.82 10.52 14.57
N LEU A 88 14.66 10.89 14.01
CA LEU A 88 14.30 10.62 12.62
C LEU A 88 14.70 11.74 11.66
N ILE A 89 14.87 12.98 12.14
CA ILE A 89 15.23 14.15 11.30
C ILE A 89 16.46 13.86 10.43
N ASN A 90 17.54 13.35 11.03
CA ASN A 90 18.80 13.10 10.32
C ASN A 90 18.69 11.99 9.25
N ARG A 91 17.63 11.19 9.27
CA ARG A 91 17.37 10.12 8.29
C ARG A 91 16.38 10.54 7.20
N LEU A 92 15.51 11.51 7.49
CA LEU A 92 14.33 11.83 6.67
C LEU A 92 14.33 13.21 6.03
N VAL A 93 15.16 14.14 6.53
CA VAL A 93 15.17 15.52 6.06
C VAL A 93 16.30 15.70 5.06
N ILE A 94 15.92 16.02 3.83
CA ILE A 94 16.88 16.41 2.79
C ILE A 94 16.88 17.94 2.75
N PRO A 95 17.98 18.62 3.16
CA PRO A 95 18.00 20.09 3.27
C PRO A 95 17.62 20.81 1.96
N ALA A 96 17.99 20.25 0.81
CA ALA A 96 17.69 20.81 -0.51
C ALA A 96 16.25 20.57 -1.01
N LYS A 97 15.43 19.81 -0.27
CA LYS A 97 14.05 19.46 -0.65
C LYS A 97 12.99 20.04 0.28
N GLU A 98 13.40 20.84 1.27
CA GLU A 98 12.52 21.53 2.24
C GLU A 98 11.38 20.63 2.79
N GLY A 99 11.66 19.34 2.99
CA GLY A 99 10.65 18.37 3.43
C GLY A 99 11.11 16.92 3.34
N THR A 100 10.15 16.02 3.60
CA THR A 100 10.36 14.57 3.61
C THR A 100 9.55 13.90 2.49
N LEU A 101 10.18 12.97 1.77
CA LEU A 101 9.51 12.21 0.71
C LEU A 101 8.85 10.95 1.28
N GLN A 102 7.76 10.50 0.65
CA GLN A 102 7.03 9.28 1.05
C GLN A 102 7.94 8.04 1.02
N ILE A 103 8.83 7.96 0.03
CA ILE A 103 9.78 6.85 -0.10
C ILE A 103 10.75 6.77 1.08
N GLU A 104 11.17 7.92 1.63
CA GLU A 104 12.06 7.97 2.80
C GLU A 104 11.33 7.53 4.07
N LEU A 105 10.07 7.97 4.25
CA LEU A 105 9.22 7.52 5.36
C LEU A 105 9.06 5.99 5.33
N SER A 106 8.74 5.43 4.16
CA SER A 106 8.63 3.98 3.98
C SER A 106 9.97 3.26 4.16
N ALA A 107 11.09 3.86 3.76
CA ALA A 107 12.41 3.27 3.93
C ALA A 107 12.81 3.21 5.41
N VAL A 108 12.63 4.29 6.16
CA VAL A 108 12.93 4.34 7.59
C VAL A 108 12.05 3.38 8.39
N ALA A 109 10.75 3.33 8.09
CA ALA A 109 9.84 2.37 8.72
C ALA A 109 10.26 0.91 8.43
N ARG A 110 10.61 0.58 7.18
CA ARG A 110 11.15 -0.76 6.84
C ARG A 110 12.44 -1.07 7.58
N GLN A 111 13.36 -0.11 7.68
CA GLN A 111 14.62 -0.31 8.41
C GLN A 111 14.40 -0.57 9.91
N ALA A 112 13.27 -0.12 10.47
CA ALA A 112 12.85 -0.44 11.83
C ALA A 112 12.11 -1.79 11.94
N GLY A 113 11.92 -2.52 10.84
CA GLY A 113 11.23 -3.81 10.82
C GLY A 113 9.71 -3.72 10.65
N TRP A 114 9.13 -2.52 10.57
CA TRP A 114 7.72 -2.34 10.26
C TRP A 114 7.46 -2.57 8.77
N LEU A 115 6.26 -3.05 8.46
CA LEU A 115 5.79 -3.20 7.09
C LEU A 115 4.91 -2.00 6.72
N PRO A 116 5.43 -0.99 5.99
CA PRO A 116 4.65 0.18 5.63
C PRO A 116 3.68 -0.22 4.52
N TYR A 117 2.39 -0.17 4.83
CA TYR A 117 1.33 -0.64 3.93
C TYR A 117 0.49 0.54 3.47
N GLN A 118 0.50 0.80 2.17
CA GLN A 118 -0.30 1.87 1.57
C GLN A 118 -1.76 1.44 1.52
N ILE A 119 -2.67 2.27 2.03
CA ILE A 119 -4.11 2.03 1.94
C ILE A 119 -4.62 2.39 0.54
N GLU A 120 -5.81 1.88 0.19
CA GLU A 120 -6.52 2.39 -0.98
C GLU A 120 -6.84 3.88 -0.81
N GLY A 121 -6.76 4.64 -1.91
CA GLY A 121 -6.85 6.10 -1.92
C GLY A 121 -8.28 6.65 -1.82
N ASP A 122 -9.05 6.14 -0.86
CA ASP A 122 -10.43 6.57 -0.63
C ASP A 122 -10.81 6.68 0.86
N LEU A 123 -11.84 7.47 1.15
CA LEU A 123 -12.30 7.72 2.52
C LEU A 123 -12.86 6.45 3.22
N ALA A 124 -13.36 5.46 2.49
CA ALA A 124 -13.86 4.23 3.10
C ALA A 124 -12.70 3.34 3.57
N ALA A 125 -11.64 3.23 2.78
CA ALA A 125 -10.41 2.54 3.17
C ALA A 125 -9.70 3.26 4.32
N LEU A 126 -9.69 4.60 4.32
CA LEU A 126 -9.18 5.40 5.42
C LEU A 126 -9.94 5.12 6.73
N GLU A 127 -11.27 5.12 6.69
CA GLU A 127 -12.10 4.75 7.83
C GLU A 127 -11.84 3.31 8.28
N GLN A 128 -11.80 2.36 7.35
CA GLN A 128 -11.57 0.96 7.64
C GLN A 128 -10.24 0.75 8.36
N ALA A 129 -9.18 1.46 7.96
CA ALA A 129 -7.88 1.39 8.60
C ALA A 129 -7.91 1.91 10.04
N VAL A 130 -8.50 3.09 10.24
CA VAL A 130 -8.60 3.71 11.56
C VAL A 130 -9.45 2.87 12.52
N VAL A 131 -10.62 2.39 12.07
CA VAL A 131 -11.50 1.49 12.86
C VAL A 131 -10.80 0.17 13.19
N ALA A 132 -9.92 -0.33 12.30
CA ALA A 132 -9.10 -1.50 12.55
C ALA A 132 -7.92 -1.26 13.51
N GLY A 133 -7.81 -0.07 14.10
CA GLY A 133 -6.77 0.26 15.07
C GLY A 133 -5.51 0.87 14.47
N TYR A 134 -5.48 1.17 13.16
CA TYR A 134 -4.31 1.71 12.48
C TYR A 134 -4.44 3.22 12.25
N PRO A 135 -3.63 4.06 12.93
CA PRO A 135 -3.50 5.46 12.52
C PRO A 135 -2.93 5.52 11.10
N VAL A 136 -3.38 6.49 10.30
CA VAL A 136 -2.99 6.59 8.89
C VAL A 136 -2.21 7.87 8.64
N LEU A 137 -0.95 7.74 8.23
CA LEU A 137 -0.14 8.85 7.76
C LEU A 137 -0.58 9.24 6.36
N VAL A 138 -0.96 10.51 6.18
CA VAL A 138 -1.44 11.05 4.92
C VAL A 138 -0.58 12.23 4.48
N LEU A 139 -0.51 12.46 3.16
CA LEU A 139 0.06 13.67 2.58
C LEU A 139 -1.06 14.58 2.10
N GLN A 140 -1.05 15.82 2.56
CA GLN A 140 -1.99 16.86 2.15
C GLN A 140 -1.26 18.01 1.45
N ASN A 141 -1.91 18.65 0.48
CA ASN A 141 -1.58 20.00 0.06
C ASN A 141 -2.61 20.97 0.65
N LEU A 142 -2.20 21.68 1.71
CA LEU A 142 -3.03 22.66 2.42
C LEU A 142 -3.15 23.98 1.65
N GLY A 143 -2.31 24.21 0.64
CA GLY A 143 -2.33 25.38 -0.22
C GLY A 143 -3.22 25.21 -1.44
N LEU A 144 -2.85 25.86 -2.55
CA LEU A 144 -3.47 25.71 -3.86
C LEU A 144 -2.50 25.03 -4.81
N ASP A 145 -2.96 24.52 -5.94
CA ASP A 145 -2.08 23.78 -6.86
C ASP A 145 -0.95 24.65 -7.44
N TRP A 146 -1.20 25.96 -7.61
CA TRP A 146 -0.21 26.94 -8.08
C TRP A 146 0.67 27.52 -6.96
N ALA A 147 0.33 27.28 -5.70
CA ALA A 147 1.10 27.68 -4.52
C ALA A 147 0.95 26.61 -3.43
N PRO A 148 1.65 25.47 -3.59
CA PRO A 148 1.45 24.31 -2.72
C PRO A 148 2.02 24.55 -1.32
N ARG A 149 1.35 23.97 -0.33
CA ARG A 149 1.84 23.82 1.05
C ARG A 149 1.70 22.35 1.42
N TRP A 150 2.76 21.58 1.21
CA TRP A 150 2.82 20.15 1.51
C TRP A 150 2.89 19.91 3.01
N HIS A 151 2.08 18.97 3.50
CA HIS A 151 1.95 18.70 4.92
C HIS A 151 1.61 17.24 5.18
N TYR A 152 2.38 16.60 6.06
CA TYR A 152 2.03 15.30 6.60
C TYR A 152 1.18 15.45 7.86
N ALA A 153 0.18 14.59 7.98
CA ALA A 153 -0.66 14.48 9.16
C ALA A 153 -0.97 13.02 9.45
N VAL A 154 -1.36 12.71 10.69
CA VAL A 154 -1.83 11.37 11.06
C VAL A 154 -3.33 11.44 11.29
N VAL A 155 -4.11 10.74 10.48
CA VAL A 155 -5.55 10.55 10.71
C VAL A 155 -5.71 9.51 11.80
N VAL A 156 -6.45 9.86 12.84
CA VAL A 156 -6.65 9.04 14.04
C VAL A 156 -8.12 8.79 14.35
N GLY A 157 -9.03 9.43 13.62
CA GLY A 157 -10.45 9.31 13.90
C GLY A 157 -11.31 10.09 12.93
N PHE A 158 -12.61 10.00 13.16
CA PHE A 158 -13.64 10.75 12.46
C PHE A 158 -14.88 10.92 13.35
N ASP A 159 -15.67 11.92 13.00
CA ASP A 159 -17.01 12.15 13.50
C ASP A 159 -17.91 12.42 12.30
N ARG A 160 -18.66 11.40 11.89
CA ARG A 160 -19.54 11.47 10.73
C ARG A 160 -20.76 12.35 10.98
N ALA A 161 -21.29 12.36 12.20
CA ALA A 161 -22.42 13.21 12.58
C ALA A 161 -22.08 14.69 12.39
N ASN A 162 -20.89 15.09 12.85
CA ASN A 162 -20.39 16.45 12.71
C ASN A 162 -19.57 16.68 11.42
N ARG A 163 -19.42 15.66 10.57
CA ARG A 163 -18.74 15.71 9.25
C ARG A 163 -17.26 16.10 9.34
N HIS A 164 -16.52 15.54 10.28
CA HIS A 164 -15.10 15.82 10.51
C HIS A 164 -14.22 14.56 10.45
N TRP A 165 -13.00 14.75 9.97
CA TRP A 165 -11.87 13.87 10.27
C TRP A 165 -11.06 14.46 11.43
N ILE A 166 -10.43 13.60 12.21
CA ILE A 166 -9.64 13.95 13.40
C ILE A 166 -8.18 13.61 13.10
N LEU A 167 -7.30 14.61 13.21
CA LEU A 167 -5.89 14.47 12.86
C LEU A 167 -4.97 14.89 14.00
N ARG A 168 -3.81 14.22 14.09
CA ARG A 168 -2.61 14.80 14.68
C ARG A 168 -1.93 15.65 13.60
N SER A 169 -1.92 16.98 13.76
CA SER A 169 -1.49 17.86 12.66
C SER A 169 -1.08 19.26 13.13
N GLU A 170 -0.05 19.82 12.50
CA GLU A 170 0.51 21.14 12.83
C GLU A 170 0.88 21.24 14.32
N GLN A 171 0.30 22.20 15.06
CA GLN A 171 0.46 22.36 16.50
C GLN A 171 -0.77 21.84 17.28
N ASP A 172 -1.72 21.19 16.60
CA ASP A 172 -2.98 20.75 17.16
C ASP A 172 -3.00 19.20 17.33
N PRO A 173 -2.96 18.69 18.57
CA PRO A 173 -3.05 17.25 18.84
C PRO A 173 -4.41 16.66 18.47
N ARG A 174 -5.46 17.46 18.29
CA ARG A 174 -6.80 16.97 17.94
C ARG A 174 -7.47 17.89 16.92
N ARG A 175 -6.84 18.00 15.76
CA ARG A 175 -7.34 18.84 14.67
C ARG A 175 -8.59 18.26 14.05
N LEU A 176 -9.71 18.96 14.23
CA LEU A 176 -10.96 18.68 13.52
C LEU A 176 -10.94 19.33 12.14
N THR A 177 -11.02 18.52 11.08
CA THR A 177 -11.03 19.01 9.68
C THR A 177 -12.30 18.57 8.99
N ALA A 178 -13.06 19.53 8.43
CA ALA A 178 -14.30 19.24 7.72
C ALA A 178 -14.05 18.23 6.59
N ALA A 179 -14.93 17.24 6.43
CA ALA A 179 -14.72 16.09 5.53
C ALA A 179 -14.37 16.52 4.09
N GLY A 180 -15.13 17.48 3.54
CA GLY A 180 -14.84 17.99 2.20
C GLY A 180 -13.53 18.78 2.09
N VAL A 181 -13.07 19.43 3.16
CA VAL A 181 -11.76 20.11 3.19
C VAL A 181 -10.64 19.08 3.25
N PHE A 182 -10.80 18.05 4.08
CA PHE A 182 -9.85 16.94 4.16
C PHE A 182 -9.70 16.24 2.80
N GLU A 183 -10.81 15.83 2.18
CA GLU A 183 -10.76 15.14 0.88
C GLU A 183 -10.08 16.01 -0.19
N ARG A 184 -10.40 17.31 -0.30
CA ARG A 184 -9.75 18.19 -1.30
C ARG A 184 -8.24 18.31 -1.09
N THR A 185 -7.80 18.47 0.15
CA THR A 185 -6.38 18.64 0.46
C THR A 185 -5.61 17.33 0.32
N TRP A 186 -6.24 16.20 0.64
CA TRP A 186 -5.68 14.85 0.47
C TRP A 186 -5.64 14.41 -1.01
N ALA A 187 -6.67 14.76 -1.79
CA ALA A 187 -6.72 14.49 -3.23
C ALA A 187 -5.54 15.10 -3.99
N ARG A 188 -5.13 16.32 -3.62
CA ARG A 188 -3.94 16.99 -4.18
C ARG A 188 -2.63 16.27 -3.82
N GLY A 189 -2.60 15.55 -2.71
CA GLY A 189 -1.53 14.62 -2.33
C GLY A 189 -1.64 13.25 -3.00
N GLY A 190 -2.52 13.10 -3.99
CA GLY A 190 -2.74 11.84 -4.72
C GLY A 190 -3.46 10.77 -3.90
N TYR A 191 -4.21 11.16 -2.87
CA TYR A 191 -4.82 10.24 -1.91
C TYR A 191 -3.81 9.28 -1.25
N TRP A 192 -2.56 9.71 -1.12
CA TRP A 192 -1.54 8.87 -0.51
C TRP A 192 -1.80 8.74 1.00
N GLY A 193 -1.88 7.50 1.47
CA GLY A 193 -2.08 7.15 2.88
C GLY A 193 -1.36 5.84 3.22
N MET A 194 -0.73 5.77 4.38
CA MET A 194 0.07 4.62 4.80
C MET A 194 -0.15 4.27 6.27
N VAL A 195 -0.20 2.98 6.57
CA VAL A 195 -0.17 2.43 7.93
C VAL A 195 1.18 1.76 8.19
N LEU A 196 1.56 1.63 9.46
CA LEU A 196 2.64 0.73 9.88
C LEU A 196 2.02 -0.58 10.34
N ALA A 197 2.23 -1.66 9.59
CA ALA A 197 1.72 -2.97 9.93
C ALA A 197 2.79 -3.82 10.61
N ASP A 198 2.38 -4.59 11.63
CA ASP A 198 3.18 -5.67 12.21
C ASP A 198 3.35 -6.77 11.15
N PRO A 199 4.59 -7.15 10.77
CA PRO A 199 4.85 -8.25 9.85
C PRO A 199 4.15 -9.56 10.25
N SER A 200 3.89 -9.80 11.53
CA SER A 200 3.24 -11.02 12.03
C SER A 200 1.72 -11.00 11.86
N ALA A 201 1.11 -9.85 11.54
CA ALA A 201 -0.34 -9.67 11.53
C ALA A 201 -0.81 -8.77 10.37
N PRO A 202 -1.19 -9.35 9.21
CA PRO A 202 -1.71 -8.59 8.08
C PRO A 202 -2.98 -7.82 8.48
N PRO A 203 -3.05 -6.48 8.29
CA PRO A 203 -4.23 -5.68 8.63
C PRO A 203 -5.48 -6.23 7.94
N PRO A 204 -6.69 -6.14 8.52
CA PRO A 204 -7.89 -6.78 7.96
C PRO A 204 -8.24 -6.34 6.53
N PHE A 205 -7.80 -5.15 6.11
CA PHE A 205 -7.96 -4.61 4.76
C PHE A 205 -6.81 -4.94 3.78
N ALA A 206 -5.77 -5.63 4.25
CA ALA A 206 -4.64 -6.02 3.40
C ALA A 206 -5.06 -7.03 2.33
N GLN A 207 -4.31 -7.02 1.22
CA GLN A 207 -4.48 -7.94 0.10
C GLN A 207 -3.20 -8.76 -0.11
N ALA A 208 -3.34 -9.99 -0.60
CA ALA A 208 -2.24 -10.96 -0.71
C ALA A 208 -1.03 -10.43 -1.49
N ARG A 209 -1.25 -9.91 -2.70
CA ARG A 209 -0.16 -9.44 -3.58
C ARG A 209 0.55 -8.20 -3.01
N PRO A 210 -0.14 -7.12 -2.60
CA PRO A 210 0.52 -6.00 -1.93
C PRO A 210 1.28 -6.42 -0.67
N TRP A 211 0.72 -7.29 0.17
CA TRP A 211 1.40 -7.78 1.37
C TRP A 211 2.69 -8.53 1.02
N PHE A 212 2.65 -9.43 0.03
CA PHE A 212 3.83 -10.14 -0.46
C PHE A 212 4.92 -9.18 -0.96
N GLN A 213 4.54 -8.16 -1.73
CA GLN A 213 5.51 -7.16 -2.20
C GLN A 213 6.17 -6.44 -1.03
N ARG A 214 5.41 -6.07 0.01
CA ARG A 214 5.98 -5.42 1.19
C ARG A 214 6.85 -6.35 2.04
N ALA A 215 6.53 -7.63 2.11
CA ALA A 215 7.38 -8.65 2.71
C ALA A 215 8.73 -8.77 1.97
N PHE A 216 8.70 -8.78 0.63
CA PHE A 216 9.90 -8.74 -0.19
C PHE A 216 10.70 -7.46 -0.01
N ASP A 217 10.02 -6.32 0.12
CA ASP A 217 10.67 -5.03 0.37
C ASP A 217 11.42 -5.00 1.72
N LEU A 218 11.01 -5.79 2.73
CA LEU A 218 11.73 -6.00 4.00
C LEU A 218 12.96 -6.89 3.80
N GLU A 219 12.79 -8.00 3.07
CA GLU A 219 13.89 -8.92 2.75
C GLU A 219 15.02 -8.19 2.00
N SER A 220 14.66 -7.35 1.03
CA SER A 220 15.63 -6.58 0.21
C SER A 220 16.51 -5.60 1.01
N VAL A 221 16.07 -5.22 2.22
CA VAL A 221 16.82 -4.31 3.10
C VAL A 221 17.47 -5.07 4.28
N GLY A 222 17.49 -6.40 4.23
CA GLY A 222 18.13 -7.25 5.23
C GLY A 222 17.32 -7.45 6.50
N GLN A 223 16.06 -7.05 6.54
CA GLN A 223 15.15 -7.29 7.68
C GLN A 223 14.55 -8.69 7.59
N LEU A 224 15.41 -9.71 7.72
CA LEU A 224 15.07 -11.10 7.41
C LEU A 224 14.02 -11.69 8.35
N ASP A 225 14.10 -11.42 9.66
CA ASP A 225 13.12 -11.93 10.64
C ASP A 225 11.73 -11.33 10.39
N ALA A 226 11.67 -10.03 10.12
CA ALA A 226 10.43 -9.34 9.76
C ALA A 226 9.87 -9.83 8.42
N ALA A 227 10.71 -10.03 7.40
CA ALA A 227 10.29 -10.57 6.12
C ALA A 227 9.73 -12.00 6.27
N HIS A 228 10.41 -12.86 7.03
CA HIS A 228 9.96 -14.21 7.34
C HIS A 228 8.59 -14.18 8.06
N ALA A 229 8.42 -13.32 9.07
CA ALA A 229 7.15 -13.14 9.75
C ALA A 229 6.03 -12.70 8.78
N ALA A 230 6.32 -11.75 7.88
CA ALA A 230 5.39 -11.28 6.86
C ALA A 230 5.00 -12.38 5.85
N TYR A 231 5.97 -13.20 5.42
CA TYR A 231 5.68 -14.33 4.56
C TYR A 231 4.84 -15.40 5.28
N ALA A 232 5.16 -15.71 6.54
CA ALA A 232 4.44 -16.69 7.34
C ALA A 232 2.99 -16.27 7.59
N SER A 233 2.79 -15.03 8.03
CA SER A 233 1.47 -14.47 8.31
C SER A 233 0.64 -14.31 7.02
N GLY A 234 1.30 -13.95 5.91
CA GLY A 234 0.72 -13.92 4.58
C GLY A 234 0.27 -15.31 4.10
N TYR A 235 1.11 -16.34 4.28
CA TYR A 235 0.76 -17.72 3.93
C TYR A 235 -0.43 -18.24 4.74
N GLN A 236 -0.44 -17.97 6.06
CA GLN A 236 -1.55 -18.36 6.93
C GLN A 236 -2.87 -17.74 6.48
N ARG A 237 -2.85 -16.46 6.08
CA ARG A 237 -4.05 -15.74 5.67
C ARG A 237 -4.49 -16.07 4.24
N TRP A 238 -3.55 -16.26 3.33
CA TRP A 238 -3.80 -16.50 1.91
C TRP A 238 -3.04 -17.73 1.39
N PRO A 239 -3.38 -18.95 1.86
CA PRO A 239 -2.64 -20.17 1.49
C PRO A 239 -2.73 -20.51 -0.01
N ALA A 240 -3.77 -20.01 -0.69
CA ALA A 240 -3.93 -20.12 -2.14
C ALA A 240 -2.99 -19.18 -2.94
N PHE A 241 -2.33 -18.21 -2.30
CA PHE A 241 -1.34 -17.36 -2.96
C PHE A 241 0.04 -18.00 -2.85
N LEU A 242 0.36 -18.89 -3.79
CA LEU A 242 1.59 -19.69 -3.84
C LEU A 242 2.90 -18.93 -3.52
N PRO A 243 3.11 -17.67 -3.95
CA PRO A 243 4.36 -16.96 -3.66
C PRO A 243 4.75 -16.91 -2.18
N PHE A 244 3.80 -16.83 -1.24
CA PHE A 244 4.13 -16.90 0.20
C PHE A 244 4.77 -18.23 0.58
N GLY A 245 4.19 -19.33 0.11
CA GLY A 245 4.72 -20.67 0.35
C GLY A 245 6.11 -20.88 -0.25
N LEU A 246 6.34 -20.38 -1.47
CA LEU A 246 7.65 -20.48 -2.11
C LEU A 246 8.71 -19.62 -1.42
N ALA A 247 8.36 -18.41 -0.96
CA ALA A 247 9.28 -17.58 -0.18
C ALA A 247 9.65 -18.24 1.15
N LEU A 248 8.69 -18.84 1.87
CA LEU A 248 8.97 -19.62 3.07
C LEU A 248 9.85 -20.84 2.78
N LEU A 249 9.64 -21.53 1.65
CA LEU A 249 10.48 -22.64 1.24
C LEU A 249 11.93 -22.21 0.98
N ASN A 250 12.13 -21.05 0.34
CA ASN A 250 13.46 -20.47 0.16
C ASN A 250 14.12 -20.13 1.50
N ASN A 251 13.38 -19.56 2.45
CA ASN A 251 13.90 -19.31 3.81
C ASN A 251 14.35 -20.61 4.49
N TYR A 252 13.57 -21.69 4.39
CA TYR A 252 13.98 -22.99 4.92
C TYR A 252 15.17 -23.61 4.18
N TYR A 253 15.31 -23.30 2.89
CA TYR A 253 16.44 -23.76 2.09
C TYR A 253 17.75 -23.12 2.58
N GLU A 254 17.78 -21.80 2.76
CA GLU A 254 18.94 -21.06 3.29
C GLU A 254 19.33 -21.54 4.69
N GLN A 255 18.34 -21.90 5.51
CA GLN A 255 18.56 -22.44 6.86
C GLN A 255 18.87 -23.95 6.89
N GLN A 256 18.82 -24.64 5.74
CA GLN A 256 18.90 -26.10 5.63
C GLN A 256 17.89 -26.83 6.54
N ALA A 257 16.72 -26.22 6.76
CA ALA A 257 15.66 -26.72 7.61
C ALA A 257 14.82 -27.79 6.88
N TRP A 258 15.47 -28.92 6.50
CA TRP A 258 14.90 -29.93 5.61
C TRP A 258 13.55 -30.51 6.10
N SER A 259 13.41 -30.76 7.40
CA SER A 259 12.16 -31.27 7.95
C SER A 259 11.00 -30.27 7.81
N ALA A 260 11.27 -28.98 7.99
CA ALA A 260 10.25 -27.93 7.90
C ALA A 260 9.83 -27.70 6.43
N GLY A 261 10.79 -27.65 5.51
CA GLY A 261 10.49 -27.49 4.09
C GLY A 261 9.80 -28.71 3.47
N ASP A 262 10.14 -29.94 3.88
CA ASP A 262 9.40 -31.14 3.47
C ASP A 262 7.93 -31.09 3.92
N ALA A 263 7.68 -30.64 5.16
CA ALA A 263 6.32 -30.46 5.68
C ALA A 263 5.55 -29.36 4.94
N LEU A 264 6.22 -28.25 4.61
CA LEU A 264 5.62 -27.16 3.83
C LEU A 264 5.31 -27.61 2.39
N LEU A 265 6.23 -28.31 1.72
CA LEU A 265 6.02 -28.85 0.38
C LEU A 265 4.83 -29.81 0.33
N ALA A 266 4.63 -30.64 1.36
CA ALA A 266 3.45 -31.49 1.46
C ALA A 266 2.14 -30.69 1.50
N GLN A 267 2.12 -29.54 2.18
CA GLN A 267 0.95 -28.66 2.23
C GLN A 267 0.75 -27.93 0.88
N LEU A 268 1.83 -27.38 0.30
CA LEU A 268 1.78 -26.69 -0.98
C LEU A 268 1.33 -27.63 -2.11
N TRP A 269 1.82 -28.86 -2.11
CA TRP A 269 1.45 -29.89 -3.08
C TRP A 269 -0.06 -30.11 -3.17
N GLN A 270 -0.74 -30.24 -2.02
CA GLN A 270 -2.18 -30.48 -2.00
C GLN A 270 -2.99 -29.37 -2.68
N GLN A 271 -2.52 -28.12 -2.59
CA GLN A 271 -3.24 -26.95 -3.11
C GLN A 271 -2.76 -26.51 -4.51
N HIS A 272 -1.50 -26.78 -4.84
CA HIS A 272 -0.80 -26.17 -5.99
C HIS A 272 -0.17 -27.21 -6.93
N GLN A 273 -0.62 -28.46 -6.93
CA GLN A 273 -0.07 -29.53 -7.78
C GLN A 273 -0.05 -29.25 -9.30
N SER A 274 -0.90 -28.34 -9.76
CA SER A 274 -0.96 -27.88 -11.15
C SER A 274 0.05 -26.76 -11.47
N SER A 275 0.76 -26.22 -10.47
CA SER A 275 1.74 -25.15 -10.66
C SER A 275 3.10 -25.71 -11.07
N ALA A 276 3.57 -25.31 -12.25
CA ALA A 276 4.94 -25.58 -12.68
C ALA A 276 5.98 -24.89 -11.77
N GLN A 277 5.67 -23.74 -11.16
CA GLN A 277 6.56 -23.05 -10.22
C GLN A 277 6.78 -23.87 -8.95
N LEU A 278 5.75 -24.53 -8.41
CA LEU A 278 5.91 -25.41 -7.26
C LEU A 278 6.87 -26.55 -7.60
N TRP A 279 6.64 -27.23 -8.73
CA TRP A 279 7.50 -28.32 -9.20
C TRP A 279 8.94 -27.92 -9.41
N ASN A 280 9.17 -26.73 -9.98
CA ASN A 280 10.51 -26.17 -10.15
C ASN A 280 11.24 -26.02 -8.81
N ASN A 281 10.58 -25.41 -7.82
CA ASN A 281 11.16 -25.21 -6.50
C ASN A 281 11.36 -26.55 -5.76
N TRP A 282 10.45 -27.51 -5.95
CA TRP A 282 10.60 -28.85 -5.39
C TRP A 282 11.82 -29.59 -5.98
N ALA A 283 12.11 -29.41 -7.27
CA ALA A 283 13.31 -29.97 -7.88
C ALA A 283 14.60 -29.43 -7.26
N VAL A 284 14.68 -28.10 -7.10
CA VAL A 284 15.82 -27.45 -6.42
C VAL A 284 15.96 -27.99 -5.00
N TRP A 285 14.85 -28.07 -4.26
CA TRP A 285 14.81 -28.63 -2.92
C TRP A 285 15.33 -30.07 -2.85
N LEU A 286 14.81 -30.98 -3.69
CA LEU A 286 15.21 -32.39 -3.73
C LEU A 286 16.68 -32.56 -4.14
N SER A 287 17.16 -31.75 -5.07
CA SER A 287 18.56 -31.78 -5.50
C SER A 287 19.51 -31.42 -4.36
N ALA A 288 19.20 -30.36 -3.61
CA ALA A 288 20.00 -29.95 -2.45
C ALA A 288 20.01 -30.97 -1.30
N GLN A 289 19.00 -31.85 -1.25
CA GLN A 289 18.98 -32.99 -0.34
C GLN A 289 19.79 -34.21 -0.82
N GLY A 290 20.40 -34.15 -2.00
CA GLY A 290 21.15 -35.27 -2.58
C GLY A 290 20.25 -36.30 -3.30
N CYS A 291 19.05 -35.89 -3.73
CA CYS A 291 18.08 -36.75 -4.42
C CYS A 291 17.90 -36.33 -5.91
N PRO A 292 18.92 -36.46 -6.78
CA PRO A 292 18.91 -35.92 -8.14
C PRO A 292 17.88 -36.61 -9.07
N SER A 293 17.61 -37.90 -8.89
CA SER A 293 16.58 -38.61 -9.67
C SER A 293 15.18 -38.08 -9.38
N LEU A 294 14.88 -37.79 -8.11
CA LEU A 294 13.62 -37.16 -7.71
C LEU A 294 13.55 -35.70 -8.18
N ALA A 295 14.68 -34.98 -8.20
CA ALA A 295 14.73 -33.63 -8.74
C ALA A 295 14.41 -33.60 -10.25
N GLN A 296 14.98 -34.53 -11.03
CA GLN A 296 14.64 -34.70 -12.44
C GLN A 296 13.15 -35.03 -12.62
N GLN A 297 12.60 -35.95 -11.82
CA GLN A 297 11.17 -36.27 -11.85
C GLN A 297 10.29 -35.05 -11.56
N ALA A 298 10.66 -34.23 -10.57
CA ALA A 298 9.95 -32.99 -10.26
C ALA A 298 9.95 -32.01 -11.43
N LEU A 299 11.08 -31.83 -12.13
CA LEU A 299 11.15 -30.97 -13.32
C LEU A 299 10.30 -31.50 -14.48
N GLN A 300 10.29 -32.82 -14.71
CA GLN A 300 9.42 -33.42 -15.73
C GLN A 300 7.95 -33.21 -15.39
N CYS A 301 7.58 -33.29 -14.11
CA CYS A 301 6.23 -32.96 -13.66
C CYS A 301 5.90 -31.49 -13.89
N GLY A 302 6.82 -30.57 -13.57
CA GLY A 302 6.67 -29.15 -13.90
C GLY A 302 6.46 -28.91 -15.40
N TRP A 303 7.26 -29.59 -16.23
CA TRP A 303 7.19 -29.50 -17.69
C TRP A 303 5.85 -29.94 -18.24
N GLN A 304 5.26 -31.02 -17.71
CA GLN A 304 3.92 -31.44 -18.11
C GLN A 304 2.83 -30.40 -17.82
N ARG A 305 3.03 -29.52 -16.83
CA ARG A 305 2.06 -28.47 -16.48
C ARG A 305 2.28 -27.20 -17.30
N GLN A 306 3.54 -26.87 -17.57
CA GLN A 306 3.90 -25.71 -18.38
C GLN A 306 5.13 -26.04 -19.24
N PRO A 307 4.92 -26.62 -20.44
CA PRO A 307 5.99 -26.87 -21.39
C PRO A 307 6.71 -25.56 -21.77
N ASP A 308 7.99 -25.66 -22.10
CA ASP A 308 8.83 -24.55 -22.58
C ASP A 308 8.99 -23.38 -21.60
N ALA A 309 8.62 -23.55 -20.33
CA ALA A 309 8.78 -22.50 -19.34
C ALA A 309 10.27 -22.21 -19.08
N PRO A 310 10.75 -20.96 -19.30
CA PRO A 310 12.19 -20.65 -19.20
C PRO A 310 12.80 -20.97 -17.83
N PHE A 311 12.02 -20.83 -16.75
CA PHE A 311 12.50 -21.12 -15.40
C PHE A 311 12.75 -22.62 -15.15
N LEU A 312 11.98 -23.51 -15.78
CA LEU A 312 12.21 -24.97 -15.70
C LEU A 312 13.48 -25.35 -16.45
N ILE A 313 13.65 -24.82 -17.66
CA ILE A 313 14.83 -25.06 -18.49
C ILE A 313 16.09 -24.57 -17.76
N ASN A 314 16.07 -23.35 -17.23
CA ASN A 314 17.19 -22.79 -16.47
C ASN A 314 17.53 -23.64 -15.25
N THR A 315 16.51 -24.13 -14.53
CA THR A 315 16.74 -25.01 -13.38
C THR A 315 17.34 -26.35 -13.81
N ALA A 316 16.83 -26.98 -14.87
CA ALA A 316 17.39 -28.22 -15.41
C ALA A 316 18.89 -28.07 -15.76
N LEU A 317 19.23 -26.99 -16.48
CA LEU A 317 20.61 -26.67 -16.85
C LEU A 317 21.50 -26.47 -15.62
N ASN A 318 21.03 -25.72 -14.62
CA ASN A 318 21.76 -25.50 -13.37
C ASN A 318 21.97 -26.79 -12.57
N LEU A 319 21.07 -27.76 -12.69
CA LEU A 319 21.17 -29.08 -12.07
C LEU A 319 21.97 -30.09 -12.93
N GLY A 320 22.50 -29.68 -14.08
CA GLY A 320 23.29 -30.53 -14.97
C GLY A 320 22.47 -31.61 -15.69
N LEU A 321 21.18 -31.38 -15.90
CA LEU A 321 20.28 -32.31 -16.61
C LEU A 321 20.28 -32.05 -18.12
N PRO A 322 20.03 -33.10 -18.95
CA PRO A 322 19.74 -32.94 -20.37
C PRO A 322 18.50 -32.06 -20.63
N GLU A 323 18.28 -31.70 -21.91
CA GLU A 323 17.08 -30.95 -22.31
C GLU A 323 15.81 -31.70 -21.90
N LEU A 324 14.88 -31.00 -21.24
CA LEU A 324 13.71 -31.61 -20.59
C LEU A 324 12.74 -32.29 -21.57
N ASP A 325 12.68 -31.80 -22.80
CA ASP A 325 11.90 -32.35 -23.91
C ASP A 325 12.51 -33.63 -24.52
N GLN A 326 13.81 -33.86 -24.28
CA GLN A 326 14.52 -35.07 -24.70
C GLN A 326 14.53 -36.17 -23.62
N LEU A 327 14.11 -35.86 -22.40
CA LEU A 327 14.06 -36.83 -21.33
C LEU A 327 12.98 -37.89 -21.59
N PRO A 328 13.26 -39.18 -21.29
CA PRO A 328 12.24 -40.22 -21.42
C PRO A 328 11.02 -39.87 -20.56
N PRO A 329 9.79 -40.10 -21.06
CA PRO A 329 8.59 -39.84 -20.30
C PRO A 329 8.63 -40.62 -18.98
N LEU A 330 8.07 -40.02 -17.92
CA LEU A 330 8.01 -40.64 -16.60
C LEU A 330 7.43 -42.05 -16.70
N SER A 331 8.14 -43.04 -16.16
CA SER A 331 7.67 -44.43 -16.11
C SER A 331 6.39 -44.57 -15.30
N PHE A 332 6.11 -43.61 -14.41
CA PHE A 332 4.86 -43.43 -13.69
C PHE A 332 4.27 -42.07 -14.11
N THR A 333 3.16 -42.09 -14.86
CA THR A 333 2.50 -40.90 -15.40
C THR A 333 1.90 -39.99 -14.32
N ASP A 334 1.74 -40.50 -13.11
CA ASP A 334 1.14 -39.76 -12.02
C ASP A 334 2.24 -39.02 -11.27
N CYS A 335 2.37 -37.73 -11.58
CA CYS A 335 3.13 -36.77 -10.81
C CYS A 335 2.55 -36.66 -9.40
N GLY A 336 2.95 -37.59 -8.53
CA GLY A 336 2.54 -37.70 -7.14
C GLY A 336 3.47 -36.98 -6.17
N PHE A 337 3.22 -37.15 -4.88
CA PHE A 337 4.05 -36.56 -3.82
C PHE A 337 5.47 -37.15 -3.84
N LEU A 338 6.49 -36.29 -3.86
CA LEU A 338 7.91 -36.69 -3.88
C LEU A 338 8.59 -36.39 -2.56
N LYS A 339 9.30 -37.36 -1.99
CA LYS A 339 10.07 -37.17 -0.76
C LYS A 339 11.41 -37.87 -0.85
N CYS A 340 12.47 -37.16 -0.47
CA CYS A 340 13.80 -37.75 -0.33
C CYS A 340 13.77 -38.71 0.86
N GLY A 341 13.99 -40.00 0.64
CA GLY A 341 14.06 -41.00 1.70
C GLY A 341 15.41 -40.88 2.39
N ARG A 342 15.45 -40.20 3.55
CA ARG A 342 16.59 -40.21 4.45
C ARG A 342 16.35 -41.14 5.62
#